data_AF-A0A6G9SFS5-F1
#
_entry.id   AF-A0A6G9SFS5-F1
#
_cell.length_a   1.000
_cell.length_b   1.000
_cell.length_c   1.000
_cell.angle_alpha   90.00
_cell.angle_beta   90.00
_cell.angle_gamma   90.00
#
_symmetry.space_group_name_H-M   'P 1'
#
loop_
_entity.id
_entity.type
_entity.pdbx_description
1 polymer ?
#
loop_
_entity_poly.entity_id
_entity_poly.type
_entity_poly.pdbx_seq_one_letter_code
_entity_poly.pdbx_strand_id
1 'polypeptide(L)'
;MVAIVTQTQLHDLRPGDRVKYHGVDWKVEDYSIYQDPQGYLTDEWLLTSNKGSEYYLLREFDPTNKPQSITWYLANPLQSPRLLLPDSEENIVPRLWEDMQSQAEPYPELQLFYKRYYFESRTEGDYQTEGEIKSRITWDYWDEEHQINLAIEAFPYHQLDIYSTKVVRPDEFSSIQKLADANQIDVVDLIIKGVQVLFASVLLLVGICMMIFG
;
A
#
# COMPACT_ATOMS: atom_id res chain seq x y z
N MET A 1 10.60 9.94 -21.80
CA MET A 1 10.02 8.59 -21.71
C MET A 1 10.07 8.19 -20.24
N VAL A 2 8.91 7.91 -19.64
CA VAL A 2 8.86 7.37 -18.28
C VAL A 2 9.21 5.88 -18.40
N ALA A 3 10.21 5.42 -17.64
CA ALA A 3 10.56 4.01 -17.63
C ALA A 3 9.39 3.21 -17.04
N ILE A 4 8.88 2.24 -17.81
CA ILE A 4 7.82 1.33 -17.38
C ILE A 4 8.42 0.35 -16.38
N VAL A 5 7.75 0.16 -15.24
CA VAL A 5 8.20 -0.75 -14.19
C VAL A 5 7.80 -2.19 -14.54
N THR A 6 8.73 -3.12 -14.41
CA THR A 6 8.47 -4.56 -14.58
C THR A 6 7.94 -5.20 -13.29
N GLN A 7 7.31 -6.37 -13.40
CA GLN A 7 6.92 -7.18 -12.23
C GLN A 7 8.08 -7.41 -11.25
N THR A 8 9.28 -7.69 -11.79
CA THR A 8 10.48 -7.90 -10.99
C THR A 8 10.87 -6.65 -10.22
N GLN A 9 10.82 -5.48 -10.88
CA GLN A 9 11.19 -4.22 -10.23
C GLN A 9 10.22 -3.82 -9.09
N LEU A 10 8.91 -4.10 -9.23
CA LEU A 10 7.95 -3.94 -8.14
C LEU A 10 8.21 -4.91 -6.99
N HIS A 11 8.46 -6.18 -7.29
CA HIS A 11 8.74 -7.19 -6.28
C HIS A 11 10.03 -6.89 -5.48
N ASP A 12 10.98 -6.20 -6.09
CA ASP A 12 12.22 -5.79 -5.42
C ASP A 12 12.06 -4.57 -4.49
N LEU A 13 10.86 -3.99 -4.36
CA LEU A 13 10.59 -2.88 -3.44
C LEU A 13 10.86 -3.28 -1.99
N ARG A 14 11.51 -2.41 -1.25
CA ARG A 14 11.81 -2.59 0.18
C ARG A 14 11.42 -1.34 0.97
N PRO A 15 11.17 -1.47 2.29
CA PRO A 15 10.96 -0.31 3.16
C PRO A 15 12.02 0.77 2.94
N GLY A 16 11.57 2.01 2.78
CA GLY A 16 12.39 3.18 2.44
C GLY A 16 12.46 3.51 0.95
N ASP A 17 12.12 2.59 0.05
CA ASP A 17 12.01 2.86 -1.38
C ASP A 17 10.82 3.77 -1.69
N ARG A 18 10.81 4.34 -2.90
CA ARG A 18 9.67 5.10 -3.43
C ARG A 18 9.27 4.62 -4.81
N VAL A 19 7.99 4.74 -5.14
CA VAL A 19 7.42 4.41 -6.45
C VAL A 19 6.32 5.41 -6.81
N LYS A 20 6.15 5.71 -8.09
CA LYS A 20 5.03 6.51 -8.59
C LYS A 20 3.88 5.64 -9.06
N TYR A 21 2.67 5.98 -8.64
CA TYR A 21 1.41 5.39 -9.11
C TYR A 21 0.43 6.52 -9.46
N HIS A 22 -0.06 6.54 -10.71
CA HIS A 22 -0.87 7.64 -11.28
C HIS A 22 -0.34 9.05 -10.97
N GLY A 23 0.98 9.22 -11.04
CA GLY A 23 1.66 10.51 -10.85
C GLY A 23 1.85 10.94 -9.39
N VAL A 24 1.40 10.15 -8.42
CA VAL A 24 1.63 10.37 -6.99
C VAL A 24 2.85 9.58 -6.53
N ASP A 25 3.72 10.21 -5.76
CA ASP A 25 4.87 9.56 -5.11
C ASP A 25 4.40 8.83 -3.84
N TRP A 26 4.73 7.54 -3.77
CA TRP A 26 4.45 6.65 -2.64
C TRP A 26 5.75 6.15 -2.04
N LYS A 27 5.85 6.19 -0.72
CA LYS A 27 6.95 5.60 0.05
C LYS A 27 6.54 4.22 0.52
N VAL A 28 7.44 3.25 0.41
CA VAL A 28 7.27 1.93 1.02
C VAL A 28 7.63 2.05 2.50
N GLU A 29 6.66 1.84 3.38
CA GLU A 29 6.87 1.89 4.84
C GLU A 29 7.17 0.51 5.42
N ASP A 30 6.45 -0.51 4.97
CA ASP A 30 6.56 -1.88 5.50
C ASP A 30 6.44 -2.93 4.38
N TYR A 31 6.88 -4.15 4.69
CA TYR A 31 6.74 -5.35 3.88
C TYR A 31 6.36 -6.54 4.76
N SER A 32 5.29 -7.23 4.38
CA SER A 32 4.78 -8.42 5.07
C SER A 32 4.47 -9.54 4.09
N ILE A 33 4.30 -10.73 4.65
CA ILE A 33 3.96 -11.94 3.89
C ILE A 33 2.77 -12.61 4.56
N TYR A 34 1.81 -13.03 3.75
CA TYR A 34 0.74 -13.92 4.16
C TYR A 34 0.85 -15.27 3.45
N GLN A 35 0.56 -16.33 4.20
CA GLN A 35 0.48 -17.69 3.67
C GLN A 35 -0.78 -18.38 4.17
N ASP A 36 -1.53 -18.98 3.24
CA ASP A 36 -2.64 -19.87 3.59
C ASP A 36 -2.19 -21.35 3.71
N PRO A 37 -2.96 -22.22 4.39
CA PRO A 37 -2.67 -23.65 4.51
C PRO A 37 -2.64 -24.40 3.17
N GLN A 38 -3.29 -23.87 2.14
CA GLN A 38 -3.32 -24.43 0.79
C GLN A 38 -2.04 -24.13 0.01
N GLY A 39 -1.18 -23.25 0.54
CA GLY A 39 0.11 -22.89 -0.01
C GLY A 39 0.09 -21.62 -0.85
N TYR A 40 -1.03 -20.89 -0.91
CA TYR A 40 -1.12 -19.59 -1.57
C TYR A 40 -0.29 -18.56 -0.80
N LEU A 41 0.46 -17.74 -1.54
CA LEU A 41 1.35 -16.73 -0.97
C LEU A 41 0.96 -15.35 -1.45
N THR A 42 0.97 -14.41 -0.51
CA THR A 42 0.77 -12.99 -0.77
C THR A 42 1.92 -12.19 -0.18
N ASP A 43 2.61 -11.45 -1.03
CA ASP A 43 3.54 -10.40 -0.60
C ASP A 43 2.77 -9.07 -0.48
N GLU A 44 2.96 -8.33 0.60
CA GLU A 44 2.27 -7.06 0.83
C GLU A 44 3.26 -5.93 1.12
N TRP A 45 3.08 -4.77 0.47
CA TRP A 45 3.86 -3.55 0.71
C TRP A 45 2.94 -2.42 1.16
N LEU A 46 3.18 -1.86 2.35
CA LEU A 46 2.50 -0.66 2.79
C LEU A 46 3.09 0.56 2.08
N LEU A 47 2.25 1.21 1.28
CA LEU A 47 2.56 2.41 0.53
C LEU A 47 1.91 3.62 1.19
N THR A 48 2.68 4.65 1.51
CA THR A 48 2.16 5.90 2.06
C THR A 48 2.48 7.07 1.13
N SER A 49 1.51 7.95 0.94
CA SER A 49 1.70 9.21 0.23
C SER A 49 2.12 10.31 1.20
N ASN A 50 2.76 11.36 0.69
CA ASN A 50 3.10 12.55 1.49
C ASN A 50 1.88 13.26 2.11
N LYS A 51 0.66 12.93 1.66
CA LYS A 51 -0.60 13.47 2.19
C LYS A 51 -1.25 12.59 3.26
N GLY A 52 -0.62 11.47 3.61
CA GLY A 52 -1.11 10.53 4.62
C GLY A 52 -2.12 9.50 4.10
N SER A 53 -2.37 9.43 2.80
CA SER A 53 -3.13 8.29 2.21
C SER A 53 -2.26 7.05 2.19
N GLU A 54 -2.88 5.89 2.39
CA GLU A 54 -2.21 4.59 2.49
C GLU A 54 -2.83 3.60 1.50
N TYR A 55 -1.99 2.73 0.94
CA TYR A 55 -2.40 1.57 0.16
C TYR A 55 -1.54 0.38 0.52
N TYR A 56 -2.10 -0.82 0.43
CA TYR A 56 -1.30 -2.03 0.35
C TYR A 56 -1.18 -2.45 -1.11
N LEU A 57 0.04 -2.54 -1.63
CA LEU A 57 0.30 -3.23 -2.88
C LEU A 57 0.43 -4.70 -2.55
N LEU A 58 -0.35 -5.55 -3.22
CA LEU A 58 -0.38 -6.99 -2.98
C LEU A 58 0.11 -7.71 -4.23
N ARG A 59 0.90 -8.75 -4.04
CA ARG A 59 1.29 -9.70 -5.08
C ARG A 59 0.90 -11.10 -4.63
N GLU A 60 -0.10 -11.64 -5.30
CA GLU A 60 -0.64 -12.96 -4.98
C GLU A 60 -0.24 -14.00 -6.03
N PHE A 61 0.14 -15.20 -5.57
CA PHE A 61 0.55 -16.29 -6.44
C PHE A 61 0.49 -17.65 -5.75
N ASP A 62 0.22 -18.70 -6.54
CA ASP A 62 0.40 -20.09 -6.11
C ASP A 62 1.83 -20.56 -6.46
N PRO A 63 2.68 -20.86 -5.46
CA PRO A 63 4.05 -21.31 -5.69
C PRO A 63 4.14 -22.70 -6.32
N THR A 64 3.10 -23.52 -6.22
CA THR A 64 3.06 -24.89 -6.72
C THR A 64 2.63 -24.98 -8.18
N ASN A 65 1.86 -23.99 -8.67
CA ASN A 65 1.38 -23.94 -10.05
C ASN A 65 2.50 -23.57 -11.04
N LYS A 66 2.54 -24.24 -12.20
CA LYS A 66 3.54 -24.01 -13.26
C LYS A 66 2.88 -23.92 -14.64
N PRO A 67 2.97 -22.79 -15.35
CA PRO A 67 3.65 -21.54 -14.95
C PRO A 67 2.94 -20.83 -13.79
N GLN A 68 3.69 -20.09 -12.98
CA GLN A 68 3.12 -19.30 -11.89
C GLN A 68 2.24 -18.18 -12.46
N SER A 69 0.97 -18.15 -12.06
CA SER A 69 0.09 -17.02 -12.31
C SER A 69 0.26 -16.02 -11.17
N ILE A 70 0.62 -14.78 -11.50
CA ILE A 70 0.82 -13.70 -10.52
C ILE A 70 -0.24 -12.65 -10.79
N THR A 71 -1.00 -12.30 -9.76
CA THR A 71 -1.94 -11.19 -9.80
C THR A 71 -1.48 -10.09 -8.85
N TRP A 72 -1.56 -8.85 -9.29
CA TRP A 72 -1.22 -7.68 -8.48
C TRP A 72 -2.49 -6.93 -8.12
N TYR A 73 -2.59 -6.51 -6.87
CA TYR A 73 -3.70 -5.72 -6.39
C TYR A 73 -3.23 -4.48 -5.65
N LEU A 74 -4.11 -3.49 -5.58
CA LEU A 74 -3.96 -2.34 -4.71
C LEU A 74 -5.16 -2.29 -3.78
N ALA A 75 -4.91 -2.52 -2.50
CA ALA A 75 -5.90 -2.52 -1.44
C ALA A 75 -5.91 -1.17 -0.72
N ASN A 76 -7.08 -0.56 -0.62
CA ASN A 76 -7.31 0.70 0.06
C ASN A 76 -8.00 0.45 1.40
N PRO A 77 -7.34 0.73 2.54
CA PRO A 77 -7.96 0.65 3.85
C PRO A 77 -9.15 1.61 3.95
N LEU A 78 -10.32 1.09 4.28
CA LEU A 78 -11.51 1.90 4.45
C LEU A 78 -11.58 2.46 5.87
N GLN A 79 -11.64 3.79 5.97
CA GLN A 79 -11.77 4.48 7.25
C GLN A 79 -13.25 4.53 7.66
N SER A 80 -13.58 3.89 8.79
CA SER A 80 -14.94 3.87 9.35
C SER A 80 -16.04 3.42 8.36
N PRO A 81 -15.90 2.26 7.69
CA PRO A 81 -16.89 1.79 6.74
C PRO A 81 -18.22 1.47 7.43
N ARG A 82 -19.31 1.57 6.68
CA ARG A 82 -20.61 1.03 7.08
C ARG A 82 -20.97 -0.09 6.11
N LEU A 83 -21.00 -1.31 6.61
CA LEU A 83 -21.41 -2.49 5.85
C LEU A 83 -22.84 -2.81 6.23
N LEU A 84 -23.73 -2.76 5.25
CA LEU A 84 -25.17 -2.94 5.43
C LEU A 84 -25.63 -4.25 4.83
N LEU A 85 -26.71 -4.82 5.35
CA LEU A 85 -27.42 -5.91 4.70
C LEU A 85 -28.35 -5.34 3.61
N PRO A 86 -28.64 -6.06 2.51
CA PRO A 86 -29.44 -5.53 1.41
C PRO A 86 -30.83 -5.01 1.80
N ASP A 87 -31.46 -5.65 2.78
CA ASP A 87 -32.83 -5.36 3.23
C ASP A 87 -32.86 -4.62 4.58
N SER A 88 -31.73 -4.09 5.05
CA SER A 88 -31.63 -3.43 6.36
C SER A 88 -30.62 -2.28 6.35
N GLU A 89 -30.92 -1.20 7.09
CA GLU A 89 -29.95 -0.12 7.34
C GLU A 89 -28.98 -0.43 8.48
N GLU A 90 -29.03 -1.65 9.00
CA GLU A 90 -28.16 -2.13 10.07
C GLU A 90 -26.69 -2.17 9.62
N ASN A 91 -25.83 -1.48 10.36
CA ASN A 91 -24.39 -1.59 10.19
C ASN A 91 -23.86 -2.81 10.94
N ILE A 92 -23.33 -3.80 10.21
CA ILE A 92 -22.88 -5.07 10.79
C ILE A 92 -21.44 -5.04 11.29
N VAL A 93 -20.66 -4.00 10.95
CA VAL A 93 -19.25 -3.87 11.34
C VAL A 93 -18.97 -4.16 12.82
N PRO A 94 -19.79 -3.71 13.80
CA PRO A 94 -19.53 -3.98 15.22
C PRO A 94 -19.56 -5.45 15.62
N ARG A 95 -20.22 -6.33 14.84
CA ARG A 95 -20.32 -7.78 15.14
C ARG A 95 -19.50 -8.66 14.21
N LEU A 96 -19.02 -8.13 13.08
CA LEU A 96 -18.31 -8.91 12.05
C LEU A 96 -17.12 -9.69 12.62
N TRP A 97 -16.36 -9.09 13.52
CA TRP A 97 -15.24 -9.78 14.13
C TRP A 97 -15.67 -11.05 14.88
N GLU A 98 -16.72 -10.96 15.70
CA GLU A 98 -17.24 -12.12 16.46
C GLU A 98 -17.86 -13.17 15.53
N ASP A 99 -18.59 -12.74 14.49
CA ASP A 99 -19.16 -13.62 13.48
C ASP A 99 -18.05 -14.42 12.76
N MET A 100 -16.95 -13.76 12.37
CA MET A 100 -15.81 -14.41 11.71
C MET A 100 -15.10 -15.41 12.64
N GLN A 101 -14.89 -15.05 13.90
CA GLN A 101 -14.19 -15.90 14.88
C GLN A 101 -15.03 -17.11 15.33
N SER A 102 -16.35 -16.96 15.40
CA SER A 102 -17.27 -18.04 15.74
C SER A 102 -17.52 -19.03 14.60
N GLN A 103 -16.84 -18.84 13.45
CA GLN A 103 -17.05 -19.62 12.23
C GLN A 103 -18.51 -19.57 11.75
N ALA A 104 -19.19 -18.44 11.94
CA ALA A 104 -20.50 -18.22 11.38
C ALA A 104 -20.46 -18.33 9.85
N GLU A 105 -21.62 -18.62 9.26
CA GLU A 105 -21.77 -18.56 7.80
C GLU A 105 -21.60 -17.10 7.36
N PRO A 106 -20.70 -16.80 6.39
CA PRO A 106 -20.54 -15.47 5.86
C PRO A 106 -21.85 -14.92 5.31
N TYR A 107 -22.07 -13.62 5.45
CA TYR A 107 -23.23 -12.95 4.87
C TYR A 107 -23.18 -13.12 3.36
N PRO A 108 -24.25 -13.57 2.67
CA PRO A 108 -24.16 -13.81 1.22
C PRO A 108 -23.95 -12.53 0.39
N GLU A 109 -24.47 -11.41 0.89
CA GLU A 109 -24.45 -10.12 0.21
C GLU A 109 -24.29 -8.99 1.23
N LEU A 110 -23.45 -8.02 0.89
CA LEU A 110 -23.21 -6.80 1.66
C LEU A 110 -23.36 -5.57 0.77
N GLN A 111 -23.73 -4.45 1.38
CA GLN A 111 -23.79 -3.16 0.73
C GLN A 111 -22.83 -2.15 1.37
N LEU A 112 -22.03 -1.49 0.52
CA LEU A 112 -21.10 -0.42 0.89
C LEU A 112 -21.18 0.69 -0.17
N PHE A 113 -21.34 1.95 0.25
CA PHE A 113 -21.46 3.11 -0.65
C PHE A 113 -22.46 2.92 -1.80
N TYR A 114 -23.62 2.31 -1.51
CA TYR A 114 -24.67 1.99 -2.49
C TYR A 114 -24.29 0.94 -3.55
N LYS A 115 -23.16 0.27 -3.37
CA LYS A 115 -22.71 -0.84 -4.21
C LYS A 115 -22.89 -2.16 -3.47
N ARG A 116 -23.31 -3.20 -4.19
CA ARG A 116 -23.49 -4.56 -3.68
C ARG A 116 -22.23 -5.38 -3.91
N TYR A 117 -21.93 -6.20 -2.93
CA TYR A 117 -20.79 -7.11 -2.90
C TYR A 117 -21.28 -8.49 -2.48
N TYR A 118 -20.85 -9.52 -3.19
CA TYR A 118 -21.29 -10.90 -3.03
C TYR A 118 -20.15 -11.73 -2.47
N PHE A 119 -20.45 -12.53 -1.44
CA PHE A 119 -19.46 -13.40 -0.83
C PHE A 119 -18.92 -14.40 -1.87
N GLU A 120 -17.60 -14.52 -1.94
CA GLU A 120 -16.92 -15.43 -2.86
C GLU A 120 -16.11 -16.48 -2.12
N SER A 121 -15.30 -16.05 -1.15
CA SER A 121 -14.41 -16.95 -0.44
C SER A 121 -14.16 -16.53 1.00
N ARG A 122 -13.85 -17.55 1.80
CA ARG A 122 -13.26 -17.41 3.12
C ARG A 122 -11.90 -18.08 3.09
N THR A 123 -10.88 -17.37 3.55
CA THR A 123 -9.54 -17.90 3.77
C THR A 123 -9.12 -17.68 5.21
N GLU A 124 -8.16 -18.49 5.68
CA GLU A 124 -7.61 -18.40 7.02
C GLU A 124 -6.15 -18.82 6.95
N GLY A 125 -5.23 -18.03 7.50
CA GLY A 125 -3.81 -18.31 7.39
C GLY A 125 -2.95 -17.49 8.35
N ASP A 126 -1.64 -17.57 8.14
CA ASP A 126 -0.65 -16.91 8.98
C ASP A 126 -0.15 -15.64 8.27
N TYR A 127 -0.27 -14.51 8.97
CA TYR A 127 0.21 -13.20 8.56
C TYR A 127 1.49 -12.87 9.33
N GLN A 128 2.59 -12.62 8.61
CA GLN A 128 3.89 -12.35 9.18
C GLN A 128 4.34 -10.91 8.88
N THR A 129 4.53 -10.12 9.94
CA THR A 129 5.10 -8.75 9.88
C THR A 129 6.09 -8.56 11.03
N GLU A 130 7.22 -7.89 10.78
CA GLU A 130 8.23 -7.49 11.79
C GLU A 130 8.63 -8.56 12.84
N GLY A 131 8.57 -9.85 12.48
CA GLY A 131 8.93 -10.96 13.37
C GLY A 131 7.80 -11.46 14.28
N GLU A 132 6.59 -10.92 14.14
CA GLU A 132 5.36 -11.44 14.73
C GLU A 132 4.58 -12.27 13.69
N ILE A 133 3.93 -13.33 14.16
CA ILE A 133 2.99 -14.13 13.34
C ILE A 133 1.62 -14.01 13.99
N LYS A 134 0.62 -13.62 13.19
CA LYS A 134 -0.78 -13.50 13.60
C LYS A 134 -1.65 -14.36 12.70
N SER A 135 -2.64 -15.01 13.27
CA SER A 135 -3.70 -15.63 12.46
C SER A 135 -4.54 -14.52 11.81
N ARG A 136 -4.99 -14.75 10.58
CA ARG A 136 -5.89 -13.86 9.85
C ARG A 136 -7.00 -14.68 9.22
N ILE A 137 -8.24 -14.27 9.42
CA ILE A 137 -9.41 -14.76 8.67
C ILE A 137 -9.79 -13.67 7.67
N THR A 138 -9.92 -14.02 6.40
CA THR A 138 -10.38 -13.09 5.36
C THR A 138 -11.71 -13.57 4.80
N TRP A 139 -12.69 -12.67 4.71
CA TRP A 139 -13.89 -12.87 3.89
C TRP A 139 -13.81 -11.93 2.68
N ASP A 140 -13.80 -12.53 1.50
CA ASP A 140 -13.73 -11.83 0.23
C ASP A 140 -15.11 -11.70 -0.40
N TYR A 141 -15.43 -10.47 -0.78
CA TYR A 141 -16.65 -10.17 -1.50
C TYR A 141 -16.34 -9.42 -2.78
N TRP A 142 -16.94 -9.81 -3.89
CA TRP A 142 -16.78 -9.12 -5.16
C TRP A 142 -18.03 -8.37 -5.56
N ASP A 143 -17.84 -7.25 -6.22
CA ASP A 143 -18.95 -6.63 -6.94
C ASP A 143 -19.41 -7.50 -8.12
N GLU A 144 -20.62 -7.21 -8.62
CA GLU A 144 -21.23 -7.96 -9.73
C GLU A 144 -20.35 -8.02 -10.99
N GLU A 145 -19.54 -6.99 -11.22
CA GLU A 145 -18.65 -6.88 -12.38
C GLU A 145 -17.25 -7.49 -12.16
N HIS A 146 -16.98 -8.03 -10.96
CA HIS A 146 -15.68 -8.56 -10.55
C HIS A 146 -14.52 -7.59 -10.79
N GLN A 147 -14.74 -6.31 -10.52
CA GLN A 147 -13.74 -5.24 -10.65
C GLN A 147 -13.15 -4.84 -9.30
N ILE A 148 -13.95 -4.88 -8.24
CA ILE A 148 -13.56 -4.45 -6.90
C ILE A 148 -13.89 -5.55 -5.90
N ASN A 149 -12.87 -6.01 -5.21
CA ASN A 149 -13.00 -6.86 -4.05
C ASN A 149 -13.14 -5.99 -2.78
N LEU A 150 -14.03 -6.40 -1.90
CA LEU A 150 -14.17 -5.93 -0.54
C LEU A 150 -13.65 -7.05 0.36
N ALA A 151 -12.40 -6.93 0.80
CA ALA A 151 -11.78 -7.86 1.74
C ALA A 151 -12.04 -7.40 3.16
N ILE A 152 -12.55 -8.30 3.98
CA ILE A 152 -12.78 -8.10 5.42
C ILE A 152 -11.82 -9.04 6.15
N GLU A 153 -10.87 -8.47 6.88
CA GLU A 153 -9.83 -9.21 7.58
C GLU A 153 -10.03 -9.10 9.09
N ALA A 154 -10.16 -10.25 9.76
CA ALA A 154 -10.21 -10.33 11.21
C ALA A 154 -8.89 -10.90 11.74
N PHE A 155 -8.22 -10.10 12.57
CA PHE A 155 -7.02 -10.46 13.32
C PHE A 155 -7.37 -10.71 14.80
N PRO A 156 -6.47 -11.30 15.60
CA PRO A 156 -6.66 -11.43 17.04
C PRO A 156 -6.97 -10.09 17.74
N TYR A 157 -7.57 -10.17 18.93
CA TYR A 157 -7.82 -9.01 19.81
C TYR A 157 -8.79 -7.95 19.25
N HIS A 158 -9.85 -8.37 18.55
CA HIS A 158 -10.91 -7.48 18.02
C HIS A 158 -10.41 -6.49 16.95
N GLN A 159 -9.29 -6.77 16.30
CA GLN A 159 -8.85 -6.00 15.15
C GLN A 159 -9.58 -6.48 13.90
N LEU A 160 -10.25 -5.55 13.24
CA LEU A 160 -10.99 -5.77 12.00
C LEU A 160 -10.56 -4.70 11.00
N ASP A 161 -9.96 -5.14 9.90
CA ASP A 161 -9.53 -4.27 8.82
C ASP A 161 -10.35 -4.56 7.57
N ILE A 162 -10.80 -3.51 6.88
CA ILE A 162 -11.68 -3.64 5.71
C ILE A 162 -11.06 -2.87 4.57
N TYR A 163 -10.90 -3.53 3.42
CA TYR A 163 -10.20 -3.00 2.27
C TYR A 163 -11.10 -2.99 1.05
N SER A 164 -10.96 -1.94 0.23
CA SER A 164 -11.41 -1.98 -1.16
C SER A 164 -10.22 -2.23 -2.06
N THR A 165 -10.22 -3.39 -2.70
CA THR A 165 -9.10 -3.94 -3.45
C THR A 165 -9.44 -4.00 -4.93
N LYS A 166 -8.48 -3.60 -5.77
CA LYS A 166 -8.63 -3.69 -7.23
C LYS A 166 -7.40 -4.33 -7.86
N VAL A 167 -7.59 -5.01 -8.99
CA VAL A 167 -6.46 -5.49 -9.79
C VAL A 167 -5.71 -4.30 -10.38
N VAL A 168 -4.38 -4.35 -10.33
CA VAL A 168 -3.50 -3.37 -10.97
C VAL A 168 -2.48 -4.07 -11.85
N ARG A 169 -1.99 -3.36 -12.85
CA ARG A 169 -0.87 -3.84 -13.66
C ARG A 169 0.43 -3.19 -13.22
N PRO A 170 1.55 -3.93 -13.26
CA PRO A 170 2.88 -3.38 -13.00
C PRO A 170 3.24 -2.13 -13.83
N ASP A 171 2.72 -2.06 -15.06
CA ASP A 171 2.97 -0.95 -15.98
C ASP A 171 2.24 0.36 -15.61
N GLU A 172 1.33 0.32 -14.63
CA GLU A 172 0.75 1.52 -14.02
C GLU A 172 1.72 2.23 -13.07
N PHE A 173 2.81 1.56 -12.68
CA PHE A 173 3.83 2.09 -11.79
C PHE A 173 5.04 2.62 -12.57
N SER A 174 5.71 3.61 -11.99
CA SER A 174 6.86 4.27 -12.60
C SER A 174 7.86 4.79 -11.58
N SER A 175 9.06 5.15 -12.05
CA SER A 175 10.03 5.95 -11.29
C SER A 175 10.38 5.40 -9.91
N ILE A 176 10.74 4.11 -9.82
CA ILE A 176 11.24 3.53 -8.57
C ILE A 176 12.55 4.22 -8.17
N GLN A 177 12.61 4.68 -6.92
CA GLN A 177 13.81 5.24 -6.30
C GLN A 177 14.19 4.36 -5.12
N LYS A 178 15.39 3.79 -5.15
CA LYS A 178 15.88 2.97 -4.05
C LYS A 178 16.39 3.84 -2.91
N LEU A 179 16.24 3.39 -1.66
CA LEU A 179 16.74 4.13 -0.50
C LEU A 179 18.25 4.47 -0.62
N ALA A 180 19.03 3.58 -1.22
CA ALA A 180 20.47 3.79 -1.47
C ALA A 180 20.75 4.99 -2.41
N ASP A 181 19.83 5.30 -3.33
CA ASP A 181 19.96 6.42 -4.26
C ASP A 181 19.55 7.74 -3.60
N ALA A 182 18.65 7.70 -2.61
CA ALA A 182 18.17 8.89 -1.89
C ALA A 182 19.18 9.44 -0.87
N ASN A 183 20.14 8.62 -0.41
CA ASN A 183 21.20 9.00 0.52
C ASN A 183 22.50 9.45 -0.15
N GLN A 184 22.54 9.53 -1.48
CA GLN A 184 23.56 10.35 -2.15
C GLN A 184 23.20 11.82 -1.91
N ILE A 185 23.64 12.36 -0.76
CA ILE A 185 23.87 13.80 -0.64
C ILE A 185 24.73 14.14 -1.85
N ASP A 186 24.18 14.93 -2.78
CA ASP A 186 24.92 15.42 -3.93
C ASP A 186 25.91 16.46 -3.38
N VAL A 187 27.05 15.95 -2.88
CA VAL A 187 28.11 16.73 -2.22
C VAL A 187 28.56 17.85 -3.16
N VAL A 188 28.44 17.63 -4.47
CA VAL A 188 28.72 18.61 -5.51
C VAL A 188 27.74 19.78 -5.47
N ASP A 189 26.42 19.54 -5.35
CA ASP A 189 25.42 20.61 -5.25
C ASP A 189 25.55 21.40 -3.93
N LEU A 190 25.91 20.73 -2.83
CA LEU A 190 26.18 21.39 -1.56
C LEU A 190 27.43 22.28 -1.62
N ILE A 191 28.49 21.83 -2.29
CA ILE A 191 29.72 22.61 -2.53
C ILE A 191 29.42 23.81 -3.43
N ILE A 192 28.66 23.64 -4.51
CA ILE A 192 28.32 24.72 -5.44
C ILE A 192 27.51 25.82 -4.73
N LYS A 193 26.49 25.44 -3.94
CA LYS A 193 25.70 26.40 -3.15
C LYS A 193 26.56 27.12 -2.09
N GLY A 194 27.47 26.40 -1.43
CA GLY A 194 28.41 26.99 -0.48
C GLY A 194 29.33 28.04 -1.11
N VAL A 195 29.90 27.73 -2.28
CA VAL A 195 30.78 28.66 -3.03
C VAL A 195 30.01 29.90 -3.51
N GLN A 196 28.78 29.74 -3.98
CA GLN A 196 27.94 30.87 -4.41
C GLN A 196 27.63 31.83 -3.25
N VAL A 197 27.30 31.30 -2.06
CA VAL A 197 27.04 32.12 -0.86
C VAL A 197 28.29 32.87 -0.42
N LEU A 198 29.46 32.23 -0.50
CA LEU A 198 30.74 32.87 -0.19
C LEU A 198 31.03 34.03 -1.14
N PHE A 199 30.88 33.81 -2.45
CA PHE A 199 31.09 34.86 -3.46
C PHE A 199 30.14 36.04 -3.29
N ALA A 200 28.85 35.76 -3.04
CA ALA A 200 27.86 36.81 -2.78
C ALA A 200 28.21 37.64 -1.54
N SER A 201 28.68 36.98 -0.47
CA SER A 201 29.10 37.65 0.77
C SER A 201 30.32 38.53 0.58
N VAL A 202 31.30 38.08 -0.20
CA VAL A 202 32.50 38.87 -0.55
C VAL A 202 32.12 40.10 -1.37
N LEU A 203 31.27 39.95 -2.39
CA LEU A 203 30.81 41.07 -3.22
C LEU A 203 30.02 42.10 -2.40
N LEU A 204 29.18 41.63 -1.47
CA LEU A 204 28.43 42.50 -0.57
C LEU A 204 29.37 43.31 0.34
N LEU A 205 30.38 42.65 0.93
CA LEU A 205 31.39 43.31 1.77
C LEU A 205 32.19 44.34 1.00
N VAL A 206 32.61 44.02 -0.22
CA VAL A 206 33.31 44.96 -1.11
C VAL A 206 32.41 46.16 -1.42
N GLY A 207 31.14 45.95 -1.74
CA GLY A 207 30.17 47.02 -1.98
C GLY A 207 29.97 47.93 -0.77
N ILE A 208 29.86 47.35 0.44
CA ILE A 208 29.75 48.11 1.69
C ILE A 208 31.02 48.93 1.94
N CYS A 209 32.20 48.35 1.76
CA CYS A 209 33.47 49.08 1.92
C CYS A 209 33.61 50.23 0.92
N MET A 210 33.21 50.04 -0.34
CA MET A 210 33.21 51.12 -1.33
C MET A 210 32.24 52.25 -0.97
N MET A 211 31.10 51.97 -0.33
CA MET A 211 30.17 53.01 0.12
C MET A 211 30.65 53.79 1.35
N ILE A 212 31.45 53.18 2.23
CA ILE A 212 31.93 53.81 3.47
C ILE A 212 33.21 54.65 3.22
N PHE A 213 34.08 54.17 2.33
CA PHE A 213 35.42 54.75 2.13
C PHE A 213 35.65 55.39 0.75
N GLY A 214 34.62 55.39 -0.12
CA GLY A 214 34.64 56.01 -1.45
C GLY A 214 34.01 57.40 -1.49
#